data_AF-A0A4Y9Y7M4-F1
#
_entry.id   AF-A0A4Y9Y7M4-F1
#
_cell.length_a   1.000
_cell.length_b   1.000
_cell.length_c   1.000
_cell.angle_alpha   90.00
_cell.angle_beta   90.00
_cell.angle_gamma   90.00
#
_symmetry.space_group_name_H-M   'P 1'
#
loop_
_entity.id
_entity.type
_entity.pdbx_description
1 polymer ?
#
loop_
_entity_poly.entity_id
_entity_poly.type
_entity_poly.pdbx_seq_one_letter_code
_entity_poly.pdbx_strand_id
1 'polypeptide(L)'
;NSNARTFDYQGGDVGYIPPSYGHYVENTGNTTLHYLEILKTDKFQDVSLNQWLALTPPALVQAHLDVSDETISHFSKTKPIIVGQ
;
A
#
# COMPACT_ATOMS: atom_id res chain seq x y z
N ASN A 1 6.62 -13.23 17.89
CA ASN A 1 6.60 -11.76 17.84
C ASN A 1 5.73 -11.31 16.68
N SER A 2 4.57 -10.70 16.94
CA SER A 2 3.76 -10.08 15.89
C SER A 2 4.06 -8.58 15.87
N ASN A 3 4.52 -8.07 14.72
CA ASN A 3 4.81 -6.65 14.49
C ASN A 3 3.77 -5.98 13.57
N ALA A 4 2.62 -6.63 13.36
CA ALA A 4 1.53 -6.14 12.52
C ALA A 4 0.19 -6.29 13.25
N ARG A 5 -0.73 -5.36 12.97
CA ARG A 5 -2.09 -5.38 13.52
C ARG A 5 -3.08 -4.83 12.49
N THR A 6 -4.21 -5.52 12.34
CA THR A 6 -5.33 -5.12 11.48
C THR A 6 -6.42 -4.49 12.34
N PHE A 7 -7.13 -3.51 11.78
CA PHE A 7 -8.23 -2.79 12.43
C PHE A 7 -9.37 -2.60 11.43
N ASP A 8 -10.59 -2.74 11.92
CA ASP A 8 -11.80 -2.40 11.17
C ASP A 8 -12.20 -0.94 11.45
N TYR A 9 -12.74 -0.27 10.43
CA TYR A 9 -13.22 1.11 10.50
C TYR A 9 -14.58 1.25 9.81
N GLN A 10 -15.43 2.12 10.34
CA GLN A 10 -16.72 2.48 9.77
C GLN A 10 -16.98 3.99 9.87
N GLY A 11 -18.14 4.44 9.39
CA GLY A 11 -18.53 5.85 9.46
C GLY A 11 -18.51 6.37 10.90
N GLY A 12 -17.72 7.43 11.13
CA GLY A 12 -17.55 8.06 12.44
C GLY A 12 -16.24 7.69 13.16
N ASP A 13 -15.51 6.69 12.69
CA ASP A 13 -14.26 6.27 13.31
C ASP A 13 -13.06 7.13 12.88
N VAL A 14 -12.01 7.10 13.70
CA VAL A 14 -10.71 7.74 13.43
C VAL A 14 -9.60 6.71 13.54
N GLY A 15 -8.83 6.58 12.47
CA GLY A 15 -7.61 5.77 12.44
C GLY A 15 -6.35 6.62 12.64
N TYR A 16 -5.26 5.99 13.08
CA TYR A 16 -3.94 6.62 13.14
C TYR A 16 -2.87 5.63 12.70
N ILE A 17 -2.02 6.07 11.77
CA ILE A 17 -0.90 5.30 11.26
C ILE A 17 0.36 6.10 11.56
N PRO A 18 1.28 5.59 12.41
CA PRO A 18 2.51 6.30 12.71
C PRO A 18 3.36 6.56 11.45
N PRO A 19 4.17 7.63 11.43
CA PRO A 19 5.00 7.95 10.27
C PRO A 19 5.85 6.77 9.79
N SER A 20 5.90 6.57 8.48
CA SER A 20 6.65 5.51 7.79
C SER A 20 6.14 4.07 7.97
N TYR A 21 5.04 3.84 8.70
CA TYR A 21 4.48 2.50 8.84
C TYR A 21 3.74 2.11 7.55
N GLY A 22 4.11 0.96 6.98
CA GLY A 22 3.43 0.41 5.80
C GLY A 22 1.97 0.05 6.11
N HIS A 23 1.08 0.38 5.18
CA HIS A 23 -0.36 0.15 5.35
C HIS A 23 -1.06 0.02 3.99
N TYR A 24 -2.26 -0.54 4.03
CA TYR A 24 -3.25 -0.49 2.96
C TYR A 24 -4.63 -0.27 3.60
N VAL A 25 -5.58 0.24 2.83
CA VAL A 25 -6.98 0.38 3.24
C VAL A 25 -7.82 -0.40 2.24
N GLU A 26 -8.53 -1.41 2.72
CA GLU A 26 -9.38 -2.27 1.90
C GLU A 26 -10.85 -1.99 2.22
N ASN A 27 -11.65 -1.79 1.17
CA ASN A 27 -13.10 -1.73 1.32
C ASN A 27 -13.65 -3.16 1.38
N THR A 28 -14.04 -3.60 2.58
CA THR A 28 -14.66 -4.92 2.82
C THR A 28 -16.18 -4.89 2.76
N GLY A 29 -16.78 -3.72 2.47
CA GLY A 29 -18.22 -3.52 2.37
C GLY A 29 -18.77 -3.58 0.94
N ASN A 30 -20.09 -3.52 0.82
CA ASN A 30 -20.81 -3.58 -0.46
C ASN A 30 -21.12 -2.18 -1.06
N THR A 31 -20.67 -1.12 -0.41
CA THR A 31 -20.90 0.27 -0.83
C THR A 31 -19.57 0.99 -1.01
N THR A 32 -19.60 2.20 -1.58
CA THR A 32 -18.37 2.99 -1.74
C THR A 32 -17.85 3.44 -0.37
N LEU A 33 -16.57 3.15 -0.10
CA LEU A 33 -15.85 3.69 1.05
C LEU A 33 -15.42 5.13 0.77
N HIS A 34 -15.75 6.04 1.68
CA HIS A 34 -15.26 7.42 1.69
C HIS A 34 -14.47 7.67 2.97
N TYR A 35 -13.23 8.13 2.86
CA TYR A 35 -12.37 8.49 3.99
C TYR A 35 -11.44 9.64 3.63
N LEU A 36 -10.76 10.21 4.63
CA LEU A 36 -9.82 11.32 4.47
C LEU A 36 -8.46 10.95 5.09
N GLU A 37 -7.39 11.16 4.33
CA GLU A 37 -6.02 11.10 4.84
C GLU A 37 -5.57 12.50 5.24
N ILE A 38 -5.26 12.70 6.53
CA ILE A 38 -4.86 13.99 7.06
C ILE A 38 -3.43 13.90 7.59
N LEU A 39 -2.55 14.74 7.05
CA LEU A 39 -1.14 14.78 7.43
C LEU A 39 -0.76 16.18 7.92
N LYS A 40 0.07 16.24 8.97
CA LYS A 40 0.60 17.51 9.51
C LYS A 40 1.86 17.94 8.73
N THR A 41 1.67 18.26 7.46
CA THR A 41 2.72 18.70 6.52
C THR A 41 2.09 19.57 5.43
N ASP A 42 2.89 20.43 4.79
CA ASP A 42 2.47 21.25 3.66
C ASP A 42 2.41 20.45 2.34
N LYS A 43 3.12 19.31 2.29
CA LYS A 43 3.24 18.47 1.11
C LYS A 43 2.89 17.02 1.40
N PHE A 44 1.94 16.48 0.63
CA PHE A 44 1.67 15.04 0.60
C PHE A 44 2.80 14.30 -0.13
N GLN A 45 3.28 13.22 0.48
CA GLN A 45 4.27 12.31 -0.12
C GLN A 45 3.98 10.88 0.35
N ASP A 46 4.14 9.91 -0.55
CA ASP A 46 4.07 8.50 -0.23
C ASP A 46 5.02 7.67 -1.12
N VAL A 47 5.10 6.38 -0.82
CA VAL A 47 5.86 5.39 -1.58
C VAL A 47 4.95 4.20 -1.84
N SER A 48 4.66 3.90 -3.10
CA SER A 48 3.94 2.68 -3.47
C SER A 48 4.90 1.49 -3.50
N LEU A 49 4.56 0.42 -2.78
CA LEU A 49 5.34 -0.82 -2.82
C LEU A 49 5.45 -1.38 -4.24
N ASN A 50 4.33 -1.40 -4.98
CA ASN A 50 4.29 -1.90 -6.36
C ASN A 50 5.25 -1.11 -7.27
N GLN A 51 5.18 0.23 -7.23
CA GLN A 51 6.08 1.09 -8.00
C GLN A 51 7.54 0.92 -7.56
N TRP A 52 7.80 0.85 -6.26
CA TRP A 52 9.15 0.70 -5.73
C TRP A 52 9.79 -0.61 -6.23
N LEU A 53 9.07 -1.72 -6.19
CA LEU A 53 9.53 -3.01 -6.71
C LEU A 53 9.73 -2.95 -8.23
N ALA A 54 8.80 -2.32 -8.98
CA ALA A 54 8.92 -2.17 -10.44
C ALA A 54 10.13 -1.34 -10.90
N LEU A 55 10.62 -0.44 -10.04
CA LEU A 55 11.79 0.41 -10.30
C LEU A 55 13.10 -0.18 -9.74
N THR A 56 13.02 -1.29 -9.01
CA THR A 56 14.18 -2.02 -8.49
C THR A 56 14.66 -3.05 -9.53
N PRO A 57 15.97 -3.29 -9.71
CA PRO A 57 16.46 -4.33 -10.61
C PRO A 57 15.77 -5.69 -10.35
N PRO A 58 15.20 -6.35 -11.38
CA PRO A 58 14.42 -7.58 -11.20
C PRO A 58 15.16 -8.68 -10.44
N ALA A 59 16.44 -8.88 -10.73
CA ALA A 59 17.28 -9.86 -10.02
C ALA A 59 17.37 -9.59 -8.51
N LEU A 60 17.35 -8.33 -8.07
CA LEU A 60 17.30 -8.01 -6.64
C LEU A 60 15.93 -8.35 -6.07
N VAL A 61 14.85 -8.01 -6.77
CA VAL A 61 13.48 -8.33 -6.31
C VAL A 61 13.30 -9.85 -6.15
N GLN A 62 13.76 -10.63 -7.12
CA GLN A 62 13.76 -12.11 -7.05
C GLN A 62 14.55 -12.60 -5.84
N ALA A 63 15.77 -12.10 -5.65
CA ALA A 63 16.63 -12.51 -4.53
C ALA A 63 16.01 -12.17 -3.16
N HIS A 64 15.13 -11.16 -3.06
CA HIS A 64 14.49 -10.78 -1.80
C HIS A 64 13.15 -11.49 -1.56
N LEU A 65 12.38 -11.76 -2.61
CA LEU A 65 10.99 -12.21 -2.50
C LEU A 65 10.74 -13.65 -3.00
N ASP A 66 11.70 -14.27 -3.69
CA ASP A 66 11.57 -15.59 -4.30
C ASP A 66 10.33 -15.71 -5.23
N VAL A 67 10.18 -14.74 -6.13
CA VAL A 67 9.07 -14.66 -7.10
C VAL A 67 9.56 -14.81 -8.55
N SER A 68 8.69 -15.29 -9.43
CA SER A 68 9.01 -15.48 -10.85
C SER A 68 9.13 -14.16 -11.61
N ASP A 69 9.80 -14.20 -12.77
CA ASP A 69 9.79 -13.10 -13.74
C ASP A 69 8.38 -12.71 -14.18
N GLU A 70 7.48 -13.69 -14.30
CA GLU A 70 6.07 -13.47 -14.62
C GLU A 70 5.40 -12.58 -13.56
N THR A 71 5.55 -12.91 -12.27
CA THR A 71 5.04 -12.07 -11.17
C THR A 71 5.60 -10.66 -11.22
N ILE A 72 6.92 -10.50 -11.45
CA ILE A 72 7.56 -9.18 -11.55
C ILE A 72 7.04 -8.39 -12.75
N SER A 73 6.69 -9.06 -13.86
CA SER A 73 6.17 -8.40 -15.06
C SER A 73 4.83 -7.69 -14.84
N HIS A 74 4.09 -8.07 -13.80
CA HIS A 74 2.84 -7.41 -13.40
C HIS A 74 3.06 -6.17 -12.53
N PHE A 75 4.28 -5.87 -12.09
CA PHE A 75 4.54 -4.65 -11.34
C PHE A 75 4.58 -3.42 -12.26
N SER A 76 3.98 -2.33 -11.82
CA SER A 76 3.81 -1.10 -12.59
C SER A 76 4.81 -0.04 -12.17
N LYS A 77 5.58 0.48 -13.13
CA LYS A 77 6.48 1.63 -12.92
C LYS A 77 5.73 2.94 -12.68
N THR A 78 4.46 2.99 -13.07
CA THR A 78 3.54 4.08 -12.75
C THR A 78 2.75 3.72 -11.52
N LYS A 79 2.74 4.59 -10.50
CA LYS A 79 2.05 4.34 -9.25
C LYS A 79 0.54 4.13 -9.46
N PRO A 80 -0.02 2.95 -9.14
CA PRO A 80 -1.45 2.81 -8.99
C PRO A 80 -1.89 3.46 -7.66
N ILE A 81 -2.96 4.25 -7.69
CA ILE A 81 -3.48 4.95 -6.49
C ILE A 81 -4.53 4.11 -5.77
N ILE A 82 -5.46 3.53 -6.52
CA ILE A 82 -6.47 2.57 -6.05
C ILE A 82 -6.41 1.39 -7.02
N VAL A 83 -6.38 0.17 -6.48
CA VAL A 83 -6.42 -1.07 -7.27
C VAL A 83 -7.70 -1.82 -6.96
N GLY A 84 -8.34 -2.35 -8.00
CA GLY A 84 -9.46 -3.27 -7.86
C GLY A 84 -8.97 -4.69 -7.60
N GLN A 85 -9.87 -5.53 -7.09
CA GLN A 85 -9.72 -6.98 -7.15
C GLN A 85 -10.12 -7.50 -8.54
#